data_AF-A0A8K0X0J4-F1
#
_entry.id   AF-A0A8K0X0J4-F1
#
_cell.length_a   1.000
_cell.length_b   1.000
_cell.length_c   1.000
_cell.angle_alpha   90.00
_cell.angle_beta   90.00
_cell.angle_gamma   90.00
#
_symmetry.space_group_name_H-M   'P 1'
#
loop_
_entity.id
_entity.type
_entity.pdbx_description
1 polymer ?
#
loop_
_entity_poly.entity_id
_entity_poly.type
_entity_poly.pdbx_seq_one_letter_code
_entity_poly.pdbx_strand_id
1 'polypeptide(L)'
;MSELDPNLYTVARIAPLEIEARAALHMLDNKHRGRFTLGPGDDYVFLAGDICGHNIVITTLPAGQEYGKGSAAALASQVKKFFPNLWFGLLVGVAAGLPNLARQPPRDIRLGDVLVALPEGESAGLVAYDLGKEIGAGGFQPLRSGHVLAATETVVRSAIGSIKLHAPNDAVLFLEHYNTMRDQEHETGTFADPGQDQDKLYETDEQGQSKEVERSKRPDSKRTRVWYGPIGSGEKLMKDAQKRNHLRDTFNLIGLEMEAAGTMNRIAAGVIRGVCDYGDEHNNKIWQHYAAAMAAAYAKAVLSEIRPRKIEIHPTTPQGGDVSAGRACRLLHGAPVSLAIEPAFFWNAL
;
A
#
# COMPACT_ATOMS: atom_id res chain seq x y z
N MET A 1 -0.57 25.95 14.78
CA MET A 1 0.11 24.86 14.04
C MET A 1 0.22 25.32 12.59
N SER A 2 1.29 24.95 11.88
CA SER A 2 1.43 25.26 10.45
C SER A 2 0.34 24.59 9.63
N GLU A 3 -0.17 25.31 8.63
CA GLU A 3 -1.06 24.77 7.61
C GLU A 3 -0.22 24.05 6.54
N LEU A 4 -0.66 22.88 6.11
CA LEU A 4 -0.04 22.11 5.03
C LEU A 4 -0.77 22.39 3.72
N ASP A 5 -0.01 22.64 2.66
CA ASP A 5 -0.56 22.84 1.32
C ASP A 5 -0.85 21.48 0.63
N PRO A 6 -2.11 21.13 0.33
CA PRO A 6 -2.46 19.87 -0.33
C PRO A 6 -1.88 19.76 -1.75
N ASN A 7 -1.51 20.86 -2.40
CA ASN A 7 -0.90 20.81 -3.74
C ASN A 7 0.47 20.14 -3.74
N LEU A 8 1.12 20.02 -2.58
CA LEU A 8 2.46 19.47 -2.48
C LEU A 8 2.49 17.94 -2.42
N TYR A 9 1.35 17.27 -2.26
CA TYR A 9 1.28 15.83 -2.04
C TYR A 9 0.82 15.11 -3.30
N THR A 10 1.59 14.12 -3.72
CA THR A 10 1.40 13.44 -5.01
C THR A 10 1.17 11.94 -4.87
N VAL A 11 1.40 11.36 -3.70
CA VAL A 11 1.21 9.93 -3.47
C VAL A 11 0.28 9.74 -2.27
N ALA A 12 -0.75 8.91 -2.44
CA ALA A 12 -1.62 8.50 -1.35
C ALA A 12 -1.24 7.11 -0.83
N ARG A 13 -0.92 7.01 0.44
CA ARG A 13 -0.72 5.76 1.17
C ARG A 13 -1.99 5.44 1.96
N ILE A 14 -2.79 4.52 1.42
CA ILE A 14 -4.06 4.10 1.99
C ILE A 14 -3.81 2.86 2.86
N ALA A 15 -4.05 3.01 4.16
CA ALA A 15 -3.82 1.99 5.19
C ALA A 15 -5.09 1.88 6.05
N PRO A 16 -6.06 1.05 5.64
CA PRO A 16 -7.38 0.98 6.27
C PRO A 16 -7.40 0.71 7.78
N LEU A 17 -6.51 -0.15 8.28
CA LEU A 17 -6.42 -0.52 9.68
C LEU A 17 -5.37 0.31 10.43
N GLU A 18 -5.59 0.51 11.73
CA GLU A 18 -4.68 1.31 12.56
C GLU A 18 -3.24 0.77 12.55
N ILE A 19 -3.06 -0.56 12.61
CA ILE A 19 -1.72 -1.16 12.58
C ILE A 19 -1.01 -0.95 11.25
N GLU A 20 -1.75 -0.91 10.14
CA GLU A 20 -1.23 -0.62 8.81
C GLU A 20 -0.81 0.85 8.72
N ALA A 21 -1.61 1.75 9.30
CA ALA A 21 -1.30 3.17 9.35
C ALA A 21 -0.07 3.45 10.25
N ARG A 22 0.06 2.75 11.39
CA ARG A 22 1.26 2.79 12.24
C ARG A 22 2.50 2.31 11.48
N ALA A 23 2.42 1.17 10.78
CA ALA A 23 3.51 0.69 9.94
C ALA A 23 3.89 1.70 8.85
N ALA A 24 2.90 2.35 8.21
CA ALA A 24 3.15 3.40 7.23
C ALA A 24 3.86 4.63 7.84
N LEU A 25 3.50 5.03 9.07
CA LEU A 25 4.13 6.16 9.76
C LEU A 25 5.60 5.89 10.10
N HIS A 26 5.93 4.67 10.52
CA HIS A 26 7.31 4.29 10.81
C HIS A 26 8.19 4.17 9.55
N MET A 27 7.59 4.14 8.36
CA MET A 27 8.31 4.14 7.08
C MET A 27 8.64 5.52 6.53
N LEU A 28 8.10 6.60 7.13
CA LEU A 28 8.40 7.97 6.75
C LEU A 28 9.89 8.29 6.96
N ASP A 29 10.49 8.98 5.98
CA ASP A 29 11.82 9.57 6.17
C ASP A 29 11.69 10.82 7.04
N ASN A 30 10.71 11.69 6.75
CA ASN A 30 10.33 12.78 7.63
C ASN A 30 8.81 12.89 7.78
N LYS A 31 8.37 13.25 8.98
CA LYS A 31 6.98 13.61 9.25
C LYS A 31 6.78 15.11 9.04
N HIS A 32 5.83 15.48 8.19
CA HIS A 32 5.48 16.88 7.99
C HIS A 32 4.65 17.39 9.17
N ARG A 33 5.16 18.42 9.85
CA ARG A 33 4.46 19.06 10.98
C ARG A 33 3.42 20.04 10.45
N GLY A 34 2.18 19.85 10.86
CA GLY A 34 1.06 20.72 10.49
C GLY A 34 -0.24 19.95 10.35
N ARG A 35 -1.27 20.62 9.84
CA ARG A 35 -2.56 20.02 9.48
C ARG A 35 -3.04 20.63 8.17
N PHE A 36 -3.82 19.86 7.42
CA PHE A 36 -4.57 20.41 6.30
C PHE A 36 -5.83 21.10 6.82
N THR A 37 -6.26 22.17 6.15
CA THR A 37 -7.50 22.87 6.48
C THR A 37 -8.69 22.03 6.03
N LEU A 38 -9.54 21.65 6.97
CA LEU A 38 -10.78 20.90 6.72
C LEU A 38 -11.98 21.82 6.81
N GLY A 39 -12.98 21.59 5.96
CA GLY A 39 -14.26 22.29 5.97
C GLY A 39 -15.43 21.37 6.40
N PRO A 40 -16.62 21.94 6.64
CA PRO A 40 -17.83 21.15 6.81
C PRO A 40 -18.04 20.18 5.63
N GLY A 41 -18.18 18.89 5.94
CA GLY A 41 -18.34 17.82 4.95
C GLY A 41 -17.05 17.09 4.57
N ASP A 42 -15.90 17.48 5.14
CA ASP A 42 -14.71 16.63 5.14
C ASP A 42 -14.83 15.60 6.29
N ASP A 43 -14.62 14.32 5.97
CA ASP A 43 -14.89 13.18 6.88
C ASP A 43 -13.59 12.59 7.44
N TYR A 44 -12.48 12.81 6.76
CA TYR A 44 -11.20 12.17 7.04
C TYR A 44 -10.12 13.19 7.38
N VAL A 45 -9.31 12.85 8.37
CA VAL A 45 -8.07 13.55 8.68
C VAL A 45 -6.90 12.85 7.99
N PHE A 46 -5.91 13.64 7.58
CA PHE A 46 -4.77 13.14 6.84
C PHE A 46 -3.46 13.34 7.60
N LEU A 47 -2.61 12.32 7.56
CA LEU A 47 -1.23 12.40 8.04
C LEU A 47 -0.31 12.63 6.85
N ALA A 48 0.83 13.28 7.08
CA ALA A 48 1.70 13.75 6.02
C ALA A 48 3.17 13.55 6.35
N GLY A 49 3.96 13.29 5.32
CA GLY A 49 5.41 13.17 5.39
C GLY A 49 6.01 12.98 4.01
N ASP A 50 7.26 12.56 3.98
CA ASP A 50 7.93 12.14 2.75
C ASP A 50 8.54 10.74 2.87
N ILE A 51 8.63 10.05 1.74
CA ILE A 51 9.36 8.79 1.56
C ILE A 51 10.12 8.87 0.25
N CYS A 52 11.43 8.68 0.30
CA CYS A 52 12.33 8.71 -0.85
C CYS A 52 12.16 9.99 -1.70
N GLY A 53 11.89 11.13 -1.04
CA GLY A 53 11.65 12.42 -1.68
C GLY A 53 10.24 12.61 -2.28
N HIS A 54 9.34 11.63 -2.15
CA HIS A 54 7.93 11.80 -2.50
C HIS A 54 7.16 12.36 -1.31
N ASN A 55 6.48 13.49 -1.49
CA ASN A 55 5.51 13.96 -0.51
C ASN A 55 4.28 13.07 -0.53
N ILE A 56 4.05 12.37 0.59
CA ILE A 56 2.98 11.39 0.73
C ILE A 56 1.94 11.81 1.76
N VAL A 57 0.70 11.46 1.46
CA VAL A 57 -0.40 11.50 2.43
C VAL A 57 -0.70 10.08 2.92
N ILE A 58 -0.73 9.87 4.24
CA ILE A 58 -1.15 8.61 4.85
C ILE A 58 -2.59 8.77 5.33
N THR A 59 -3.44 7.81 4.97
CA THR A 59 -4.87 7.83 5.27
C THR A 59 -5.33 6.50 5.86
N THR A 60 -6.25 6.58 6.82
CA THR A 60 -6.81 5.43 7.55
C THR A 60 -8.31 5.65 7.72
N LEU A 61 -9.05 4.58 7.99
CA LEU A 61 -10.46 4.69 8.33
C LEU A 61 -10.62 5.35 9.72
N PRO A 62 -11.73 6.09 9.94
CA PRO A 62 -12.11 6.63 11.24
C PRO A 62 -12.15 5.54 12.32
N ALA A 63 -11.83 5.94 13.55
CA ALA A 63 -11.86 5.03 14.69
C ALA A 63 -13.26 4.40 14.83
N GLY A 64 -13.30 3.06 14.92
CA GLY A 64 -14.54 2.29 15.02
C GLY A 64 -15.29 2.08 13.70
N GLN A 65 -14.85 2.65 12.58
CA GLN A 65 -15.45 2.39 11.28
C GLN A 65 -15.07 0.99 10.77
N GLU A 66 -16.04 0.28 10.22
CA GLU A 66 -15.81 -1.04 9.61
C GLU A 66 -15.04 -0.92 8.30
N TYR A 67 -14.11 -1.85 8.10
CA TYR A 67 -13.36 -2.04 6.86
C TYR A 67 -14.25 -2.58 5.73
N GLY A 68 -13.73 -2.58 4.49
CA GLY A 68 -14.47 -3.02 3.31
C GLY A 68 -14.51 -2.02 2.16
N LYS A 69 -14.99 -2.48 1.00
CA LYS A 69 -14.98 -1.75 -0.28
C LYS A 69 -15.70 -0.39 -0.22
N GLY A 70 -16.85 -0.31 0.45
CA GLY A 70 -17.64 0.93 0.57
C GLY A 70 -16.88 2.03 1.33
N SER A 71 -16.41 1.72 2.54
CA SER A 71 -15.58 2.59 3.37
C SER A 71 -14.31 3.03 2.63
N ALA A 72 -13.61 2.08 1.99
CA ALA A 72 -12.40 2.34 1.24
C ALA A 72 -12.63 3.26 0.02
N ALA A 73 -13.76 3.09 -0.67
CA ALA A 73 -14.14 3.95 -1.80
C ALA A 73 -14.49 5.37 -1.35
N ALA A 74 -15.14 5.55 -0.19
CA ALA A 74 -15.45 6.86 0.37
C ALA A 74 -14.17 7.61 0.74
N LEU A 75 -13.26 6.97 1.47
CA LEU A 75 -11.94 7.51 1.81
C LEU A 75 -11.16 7.90 0.55
N ALA A 76 -11.02 6.98 -0.41
CA ALA A 76 -10.29 7.23 -1.65
C ALA A 76 -10.91 8.38 -2.48
N SER A 77 -12.24 8.55 -2.44
CA SER A 77 -12.91 9.67 -3.12
C SER A 77 -12.53 11.02 -2.50
N GLN A 78 -12.51 11.12 -1.17
CA GLN A 78 -12.14 12.35 -0.51
C GLN A 78 -10.65 12.67 -0.71
N VAL A 79 -9.76 11.67 -0.61
CA VAL A 79 -8.33 11.84 -0.93
C VAL A 79 -8.15 12.41 -2.34
N LYS A 80 -8.79 11.79 -3.35
CA LYS A 80 -8.70 12.27 -4.73
C LYS A 80 -9.19 13.71 -4.90
N LYS A 81 -10.26 14.08 -4.20
CA LYS A 81 -10.81 15.45 -4.25
C LYS A 81 -9.92 16.45 -3.53
N PHE A 82 -9.34 16.06 -2.39
CA PHE A 82 -8.60 16.95 -1.50
C PHE A 82 -7.18 17.25 -2.00
N PHE A 83 -6.55 16.28 -2.68
CA PHE A 83 -5.17 16.39 -3.18
C PHE A 83 -5.15 16.54 -4.71
N PRO A 84 -5.13 17.77 -5.25
CA PRO A 84 -5.31 18.01 -6.69
C PRO A 84 -4.16 17.49 -7.56
N ASN A 85 -2.96 17.38 -6.99
CA ASN A 85 -1.77 16.88 -7.69
C ASN A 85 -1.50 15.40 -7.41
N LEU A 86 -2.48 14.66 -6.87
CA LEU A 86 -2.36 13.23 -6.64
C LEU A 86 -2.05 12.50 -7.95
N TRP A 87 -0.91 11.80 -7.97
CA TRP A 87 -0.44 11.02 -9.11
C TRP A 87 -0.91 9.58 -9.01
N PHE A 88 -0.67 8.91 -7.88
CA PHE A 88 -1.07 7.51 -7.67
C PHE A 88 -1.30 7.19 -6.20
N GLY A 89 -2.01 6.09 -5.96
CA GLY A 89 -2.18 5.48 -4.65
C GLY A 89 -1.30 4.25 -4.44
N LEU A 90 -1.05 3.92 -3.18
CA LEU A 90 -0.58 2.62 -2.72
C LEU A 90 -1.54 2.18 -1.62
N LEU A 91 -2.32 1.13 -1.90
CA LEU A 91 -3.14 0.46 -0.90
C LEU A 91 -2.30 -0.63 -0.27
N VAL A 92 -1.92 -0.40 0.98
CA VAL A 92 -0.96 -1.25 1.68
C VAL A 92 -1.51 -1.67 3.01
N GLY A 93 -1.53 -2.98 3.23
CA GLY A 93 -2.10 -3.54 4.43
C GLY A 93 -1.89 -5.03 4.52
N VAL A 94 -2.79 -5.74 5.17
CA VAL A 94 -2.73 -7.19 5.33
C VAL A 94 -3.78 -7.91 4.48
N ALA A 95 -3.58 -9.21 4.27
CA ALA A 95 -4.47 -10.09 3.54
C ALA A 95 -4.35 -11.54 4.01
N ALA A 96 -5.33 -12.34 3.65
CA ALA A 96 -5.22 -13.79 3.67
C ALA A 96 -4.34 -14.26 2.51
N GLY A 97 -3.37 -15.14 2.79
CA GLY A 97 -2.55 -15.80 1.78
C GLY A 97 -3.19 -17.10 1.28
N LEU A 98 -3.03 -17.42 0.00
CA LEU A 98 -3.65 -18.60 -0.62
C LEU A 98 -2.59 -19.58 -1.15
N PRO A 99 -1.96 -20.38 -0.27
CA PRO A 99 -1.04 -21.42 -0.69
C PRO A 99 -1.74 -22.47 -1.55
N ASN A 100 -0.98 -23.09 -2.44
CA ASN A 100 -1.39 -24.27 -3.21
C ASN A 100 -0.16 -25.15 -3.44
N LEU A 101 0.05 -26.09 -2.51
CA LEU A 101 1.20 -26.99 -2.51
C LEU A 101 1.09 -28.11 -3.55
N ALA A 102 -0.11 -28.36 -4.09
CA ALA A 102 -0.35 -29.34 -5.15
C ALA A 102 0.13 -28.86 -6.54
N ARG A 103 0.41 -27.56 -6.71
CA ARG A 103 0.93 -27.00 -7.97
C ARG A 103 2.38 -27.43 -8.23
N GLN A 104 2.76 -27.37 -9.51
CA GLN A 104 4.16 -27.52 -9.94
C GLN A 104 4.60 -26.27 -10.73
N PRO A 105 5.54 -25.46 -10.21
CA PRO A 105 6.11 -25.53 -8.86
C PRO A 105 5.08 -25.19 -7.76
N PRO A 106 5.32 -25.62 -6.50
CA PRO A 106 4.39 -25.38 -5.41
C PRO A 106 4.28 -23.88 -5.07
N ARG A 107 3.05 -23.42 -4.85
CA ARG A 107 2.77 -22.07 -4.32
C ARG A 107 2.76 -22.14 -2.79
N ASP A 108 3.94 -22.11 -2.21
CA ASP A 108 4.14 -22.11 -0.75
C ASP A 108 4.02 -20.68 -0.19
N ILE A 109 2.84 -20.06 -0.19
CA ILE A 109 2.65 -18.75 0.46
C ILE A 109 2.67 -18.95 1.97
N ARG A 110 3.45 -18.13 2.70
CA ARG A 110 3.62 -18.22 4.15
C ARG A 110 3.22 -16.96 4.89
N LEU A 111 2.92 -17.08 6.20
CA LEU A 111 2.66 -15.91 7.04
C LEU A 111 3.90 -15.00 7.11
N GLY A 112 3.67 -13.71 6.88
CA GLY A 112 4.70 -12.69 6.70
C GLY A 112 5.32 -12.60 5.30
N ASP A 113 4.87 -13.40 4.32
CA ASP A 113 5.16 -13.14 2.90
C ASP A 113 4.43 -11.86 2.43
N VAL A 114 4.90 -11.27 1.34
CA VAL A 114 4.28 -10.10 0.69
C VAL A 114 3.60 -10.54 -0.60
N LEU A 115 2.35 -10.12 -0.79
CA LEU A 115 1.56 -10.31 -2.01
C LEU A 115 1.50 -8.98 -2.75
N VAL A 116 1.77 -9.00 -4.05
CA VAL A 116 1.72 -7.82 -4.91
C VAL A 116 0.77 -8.11 -6.05
N ALA A 117 -0.30 -7.31 -6.14
CA ALA A 117 -1.27 -7.48 -7.20
C ALA A 117 -0.65 -7.16 -8.56
N LEU A 118 -0.56 -8.18 -9.41
CA LEU A 118 -0.16 -8.03 -10.81
C LEU A 118 -1.02 -8.96 -11.68
N PRO A 119 -1.39 -8.53 -12.91
CA PRO A 119 -2.01 -9.42 -13.87
C PRO A 119 -1.13 -10.64 -14.17
N GLU A 120 -1.75 -11.81 -14.32
CA GLU A 120 -1.09 -13.06 -14.70
C GLU A 120 -1.91 -13.79 -15.74
N GLY A 121 -1.34 -14.00 -16.94
CA GLY A 121 -2.07 -14.52 -18.10
C GLY A 121 -3.29 -13.65 -18.41
N GLU A 122 -4.46 -14.27 -18.49
CA GLU A 122 -5.74 -13.59 -18.72
C GLU A 122 -6.37 -13.00 -17.44
N SER A 123 -5.80 -13.29 -16.26
CA SER A 123 -6.35 -12.82 -14.99
C SER A 123 -5.92 -11.39 -14.68
N ALA A 124 -6.89 -10.54 -14.34
CA ALA A 124 -6.62 -9.20 -13.83
C ALA A 124 -5.81 -9.27 -12.52
N GLY A 125 -5.01 -8.24 -12.25
CA GLY A 125 -4.28 -8.16 -10.98
C GLY A 125 -5.21 -8.10 -9.76
N LEU A 126 -6.43 -7.59 -9.95
CA LEU A 126 -7.47 -7.47 -8.94
C LEU A 126 -8.78 -8.09 -9.44
N VAL A 127 -9.36 -8.97 -8.60
CA VAL A 127 -10.59 -9.71 -8.89
C VAL A 127 -11.65 -9.40 -7.83
N ALA A 128 -12.69 -8.66 -8.19
CA ALA A 128 -13.88 -8.42 -7.38
C ALA A 128 -14.81 -9.65 -7.42
N TYR A 129 -14.44 -10.71 -6.70
CA TYR A 129 -15.05 -12.04 -6.82
C TYR A 129 -16.49 -12.14 -6.30
N ASP A 130 -16.95 -11.17 -5.50
CA ASP A 130 -18.29 -11.12 -4.92
C ASP A 130 -19.17 -10.04 -5.55
N LEU A 131 -18.72 -9.40 -6.64
CA LEU A 131 -19.52 -8.48 -7.44
C LEU A 131 -20.05 -9.20 -8.68
N GLY A 132 -21.35 -9.50 -8.69
CA GLY A 132 -21.90 -10.46 -9.64
C GLY A 132 -23.41 -10.57 -9.59
N LYS A 133 -23.92 -11.51 -10.37
CA LYS A 133 -25.33 -11.89 -10.41
C LYS A 133 -25.51 -13.21 -9.66
N GLU A 134 -26.45 -13.24 -8.74
CA GLU A 134 -27.00 -14.50 -8.25
C GLU A 134 -27.71 -15.19 -9.42
N ILE A 135 -27.33 -16.43 -9.70
CA ILE A 135 -27.99 -17.29 -10.68
C ILE A 135 -28.78 -18.37 -9.95
N GLY A 136 -29.75 -18.98 -10.62
CA GLY A 136 -30.56 -20.05 -10.03
C GLY A 136 -29.71 -21.19 -9.45
N ALA A 137 -30.32 -22.01 -8.59
CA ALA A 137 -29.65 -23.11 -7.88
C ALA A 137 -28.43 -22.70 -7.02
N GLY A 138 -28.36 -21.44 -6.58
CA GLY A 138 -27.31 -20.97 -5.67
C GLY A 138 -25.96 -20.73 -6.34
N GLY A 139 -25.92 -20.64 -7.68
CA GLY A 139 -24.72 -20.25 -8.38
C GLY A 139 -24.51 -18.74 -8.32
N PHE A 140 -23.26 -18.31 -8.54
CA PHE A 140 -22.90 -16.90 -8.62
C PHE A 140 -22.06 -16.66 -9.86
N GLN A 141 -22.43 -15.66 -10.67
CA GLN A 141 -21.66 -15.24 -11.84
C GLN A 141 -21.05 -13.86 -11.59
N PRO A 142 -19.72 -13.74 -11.43
CA PRO A 142 -19.06 -12.45 -11.31
C PRO A 142 -19.29 -11.57 -12.54
N LEU A 143 -19.50 -10.27 -12.33
CA LEU A 143 -19.51 -9.31 -13.42
C LEU A 143 -18.12 -9.23 -14.04
N ARG A 144 -18.05 -9.22 -15.38
CA ARG A 144 -16.77 -9.10 -16.13
C ARG A 144 -15.74 -10.15 -15.70
N SER A 145 -16.20 -11.37 -15.36
CA SER A 145 -15.34 -12.44 -14.83
C SER A 145 -14.59 -12.04 -13.55
N GLY A 146 -15.11 -11.07 -12.80
CA GLY A 146 -14.52 -10.52 -11.58
C GLY A 146 -13.48 -9.41 -11.85
N HIS A 147 -13.15 -9.10 -13.10
CA HIS A 147 -12.09 -8.12 -13.38
C HIS A 147 -12.49 -6.70 -12.98
N VAL A 148 -11.66 -6.07 -12.15
CA VAL A 148 -11.75 -4.63 -11.85
C VAL A 148 -11.27 -3.84 -13.08
N LEU A 149 -11.97 -2.74 -13.43
CA LEU A 149 -11.63 -1.94 -14.62
C LEU A 149 -10.36 -1.12 -14.44
N ALA A 150 -10.16 -0.60 -13.24
CA ALA A 150 -9.01 0.22 -12.94
C ALA A 150 -7.75 -0.66 -12.88
N ALA A 151 -6.68 -0.17 -13.48
CA ALA A 151 -5.36 -0.79 -13.42
C ALA A 151 -4.46 -0.01 -12.47
N THR A 152 -3.47 -0.69 -11.89
CA THR A 152 -2.37 -0.03 -11.19
C THR A 152 -1.63 0.89 -12.16
N GLU A 153 -1.29 2.10 -11.69
CA GLU A 153 -0.55 3.08 -12.49
C GLU A 153 0.70 2.49 -13.12
N THR A 154 0.95 2.83 -14.39
CA THR A 154 2.02 2.19 -15.18
C THR A 154 3.40 2.42 -14.56
N VAL A 155 3.65 3.59 -13.97
CA VAL A 155 4.90 3.87 -13.25
C VAL A 155 5.09 2.95 -12.03
N VAL A 156 4.02 2.68 -11.29
CA VAL A 156 4.02 1.78 -10.13
C VAL A 156 4.26 0.34 -10.59
N ARG A 157 3.61 -0.09 -11.67
CA ARG A 157 3.85 -1.40 -12.29
C ARG A 157 5.30 -1.55 -12.79
N SER A 158 5.87 -0.50 -13.36
CA SER A 158 7.27 -0.50 -13.81
C SER A 158 8.25 -0.65 -12.63
N ALA A 159 8.01 0.07 -11.53
CA ALA A 159 8.79 -0.06 -10.30
C ALA A 159 8.70 -1.46 -9.69
N ILE A 160 7.48 -2.02 -9.60
CA ILE A 160 7.27 -3.41 -9.19
C ILE A 160 8.02 -4.37 -10.12
N GLY A 161 8.00 -4.12 -11.43
CA GLY A 161 8.74 -4.89 -12.43
C GLY A 161 10.25 -4.89 -12.17
N SER A 162 10.83 -3.72 -11.84
CA SER A 162 12.25 -3.57 -11.47
C SER A 162 12.61 -4.42 -10.26
N ILE A 163 11.81 -4.36 -9.19
CA ILE A 163 11.99 -5.16 -7.98
C ILE A 163 11.90 -6.66 -8.31
N LYS A 164 10.87 -7.07 -9.06
CA LYS A 164 10.60 -8.45 -9.46
C LYS A 164 11.75 -9.09 -10.25
N LEU A 165 12.62 -8.33 -10.93
CA LEU A 165 13.81 -8.87 -11.61
C LEU A 165 14.77 -9.59 -10.64
N HIS A 166 14.71 -9.28 -9.34
CA HIS A 166 15.54 -9.89 -8.32
C HIS A 166 14.92 -11.16 -7.71
N ALA A 167 13.71 -11.54 -8.12
CA ALA A 167 13.03 -12.72 -7.62
C ALA A 167 13.86 -14.01 -7.90
N PRO A 168 13.92 -14.96 -6.95
CA PRO A 168 13.16 -15.02 -5.70
C PRO A 168 13.86 -14.35 -4.50
N ASN A 169 14.89 -13.53 -4.72
CA ASN A 169 15.66 -12.86 -3.66
C ASN A 169 15.32 -11.37 -3.53
N ASP A 170 14.24 -10.91 -4.15
CA ASP A 170 13.74 -9.53 -4.11
C ASP A 170 13.41 -9.01 -2.70
N ALA A 171 13.22 -9.92 -1.73
CA ALA A 171 13.16 -9.59 -0.30
C ALA A 171 14.31 -8.68 0.17
N VAL A 172 15.52 -8.88 -0.35
CA VAL A 172 16.70 -8.11 0.06
C VAL A 172 16.55 -6.60 -0.17
N LEU A 173 15.71 -6.19 -1.12
CA LEU A 173 15.52 -4.78 -1.49
C LEU A 173 14.69 -4.00 -0.46
N PHE A 174 13.97 -4.68 0.44
CA PHE A 174 13.13 -4.02 1.44
C PHE A 174 13.33 -4.52 2.87
N LEU A 175 14.10 -5.60 3.07
CA LEU A 175 14.40 -6.10 4.42
C LEU A 175 15.14 -5.07 5.28
N GLU A 176 15.99 -4.22 4.69
CA GLU A 176 16.64 -3.13 5.43
C GLU A 176 15.62 -2.14 5.99
N HIS A 177 14.62 -1.76 5.19
CA HIS A 177 13.51 -0.90 5.66
C HIS A 177 12.70 -1.58 6.77
N TYR A 178 12.43 -2.88 6.66
CA TYR A 178 11.77 -3.62 7.74
C TYR A 178 12.59 -3.60 9.04
N ASN A 179 13.90 -3.82 8.95
CA ASN A 179 14.78 -3.89 10.11
C ASN A 179 14.76 -2.61 10.95
N THR A 180 14.55 -1.43 10.34
CA THR A 180 14.44 -0.17 11.10
C THR A 180 13.12 -0.05 11.89
N MET A 181 12.12 -0.85 11.54
CA MET A 181 10.78 -0.82 12.15
C MET A 181 10.49 -1.99 13.09
N ARG A 182 11.19 -3.11 12.94
CA ARG A 182 10.95 -4.36 13.70
C ARG A 182 10.75 -4.13 15.21
N ASP A 183 11.62 -3.30 15.79
CA ASP A 183 11.69 -3.08 17.25
C ASP A 183 10.91 -1.82 17.69
N GLN A 184 10.15 -1.19 16.77
CA GLN A 184 9.29 -0.05 17.09
C GLN A 184 8.04 -0.52 17.84
N GLU A 185 7.68 0.24 18.88
CA GLU A 185 6.55 -0.10 19.75
C GLU A 185 5.19 0.34 19.18
N HIS A 186 4.18 -0.47 19.44
CA HIS A 186 2.76 -0.13 19.37
C HIS A 186 2.06 -0.58 20.65
N GLU A 187 0.75 -0.33 20.78
CA GLU A 187 -0.01 -0.52 22.03
C GLU A 187 0.13 -1.93 22.65
N THR A 188 0.35 -2.95 21.82
CA THR A 188 0.32 -4.37 22.20
C THR A 188 1.65 -5.10 22.00
N GLY A 189 2.73 -4.40 21.60
CA GLY A 189 4.03 -5.03 21.33
C GLY A 189 4.86 -4.30 20.28
N THR A 190 5.52 -5.06 19.42
CA THR A 190 6.36 -4.57 18.32
C THR A 190 6.04 -5.28 16.99
N PHE A 191 6.71 -4.86 15.91
CA PHE A 191 6.59 -5.45 14.57
C PHE A 191 7.52 -6.67 14.35
N ALA A 192 7.94 -7.34 15.42
CA ALA A 192 8.82 -8.50 15.36
C ALA A 192 8.19 -9.69 14.61
N ASP A 193 9.01 -10.45 13.88
CA ASP A 193 8.60 -11.72 13.28
C ASP A 193 8.19 -12.71 14.39
N PRO A 194 6.94 -13.21 14.42
CA PRO A 194 6.50 -14.22 15.38
C PRO A 194 7.28 -15.54 15.31
N GLY A 195 8.02 -15.76 14.22
CA GLY A 195 8.85 -16.94 13.99
C GLY A 195 8.13 -18.02 13.18
N GLN A 196 8.91 -18.82 12.45
CA GLN A 196 8.38 -19.83 11.53
C GLN A 196 7.60 -20.96 12.22
N ASP A 197 7.83 -21.18 13.53
CA ASP A 197 7.07 -22.16 14.32
C ASP A 197 5.61 -21.73 14.57
N GLN A 198 5.31 -20.45 14.38
CA GLN A 198 3.95 -19.91 14.46
C GLN A 198 3.24 -19.91 13.09
N ASP A 199 3.92 -20.34 12.03
CA ASP A 199 3.40 -20.39 10.67
C ASP A 199 2.68 -21.72 10.39
N LYS A 200 1.45 -21.81 10.88
CA LYS A 200 0.62 -23.02 10.81
C LYS A 200 -0.37 -22.95 9.66
N LEU A 201 -0.22 -23.86 8.70
CA LEU A 201 -1.16 -24.04 7.59
C LEU A 201 -2.01 -25.27 7.86
N TYR A 202 -3.31 -25.15 7.64
CA TYR A 202 -4.25 -26.26 7.74
C TYR A 202 -4.85 -26.56 6.36
N GLU A 203 -4.95 -27.84 6.03
CA GLU A 203 -5.70 -28.34 4.88
C GLU A 203 -6.96 -29.06 5.37
N THR A 204 -8.07 -28.78 4.72
CA THR A 204 -9.37 -29.42 4.99
C THR A 204 -9.62 -30.46 3.92
N ASP A 205 -9.86 -31.70 4.33
CA ASP A 205 -10.20 -32.78 3.40
C ASP A 205 -11.67 -32.74 2.94
N GLU A 206 -12.06 -33.69 2.09
CA GLU A 206 -13.42 -33.81 1.56
C GLU A 206 -14.47 -34.09 2.64
N GLN A 207 -14.07 -34.60 3.81
CA GLN A 207 -14.94 -34.88 4.94
C GLN A 207 -15.05 -33.68 5.89
N GLY A 208 -14.36 -32.57 5.59
CA GLY A 208 -14.34 -31.37 6.41
C GLY A 208 -13.35 -31.45 7.58
N GLN A 209 -12.50 -32.47 7.64
CA GLN A 209 -11.50 -32.59 8.71
C GLN A 209 -10.29 -31.71 8.40
N SER A 210 -9.95 -30.84 9.34
CA SER A 210 -8.78 -29.97 9.28
C SER A 210 -7.53 -30.70 9.80
N LYS A 211 -6.43 -30.67 9.03
CA LYS A 211 -5.13 -31.20 9.43
C LYS A 211 -4.03 -30.18 9.18
N GLU A 212 -3.15 -30.02 10.15
CA GLU A 212 -1.95 -29.19 10.00
C GLU A 212 -1.00 -29.79 8.95
N VAL A 213 -0.54 -28.95 8.03
CA VAL A 213 0.41 -29.31 6.99
C VAL A 213 1.83 -29.08 7.50
N GLU A 214 2.61 -30.15 7.56
CA GLU A 214 4.02 -30.06 7.92
C GLU A 214 4.82 -29.41 6.79
N ARG A 215 5.50 -28.31 7.09
CA ARG A 215 6.33 -27.57 6.13
C ARG A 215 7.72 -27.35 6.71
N SER A 216 8.76 -27.68 5.94
CA SER A 216 10.14 -27.42 6.36
C SER A 216 10.38 -25.92 6.55
N LYS A 217 11.18 -25.57 7.56
CA LYS A 217 11.61 -24.19 7.80
C LYS A 217 12.39 -23.67 6.60
N ARG A 218 12.12 -22.43 6.20
CA ARG A 218 12.96 -21.69 5.25
C ARG A 218 14.23 -21.26 5.95
N PRO A 219 15.38 -21.18 5.24
CA PRO A 219 16.55 -20.47 5.75
C PRO A 219 16.17 -19.02 6.09
N ASP A 220 16.78 -18.46 7.13
CA ASP A 220 16.47 -17.09 7.59
C ASP A 220 16.66 -16.05 6.48
N SER A 221 17.68 -16.22 5.63
CA SER A 221 17.94 -15.37 4.46
C SER A 221 16.84 -15.41 3.38
N LYS A 222 15.91 -16.37 3.47
CA LYS A 222 14.76 -16.57 2.58
C LYS A 222 13.46 -16.67 3.35
N ARG A 223 13.43 -16.15 4.59
CA ARG A 223 12.30 -16.21 5.52
C ARG A 223 11.02 -15.67 4.92
N THR A 224 11.13 -14.52 4.24
CA THR A 224 10.04 -13.84 3.55
C THR A 224 10.27 -13.86 2.05
N ARG A 225 9.19 -14.07 1.29
CA ARG A 225 9.15 -13.99 -0.18
C ARG A 225 8.11 -12.98 -0.64
N VAL A 226 8.27 -12.53 -1.87
CA VAL A 226 7.25 -11.76 -2.58
C VAL A 226 6.55 -12.66 -3.60
N TRP A 227 5.22 -12.61 -3.60
CA TRP A 227 4.37 -13.32 -4.55
C TRP A 227 3.63 -12.30 -5.42
N TYR A 228 3.74 -12.47 -6.72
CA TYR A 228 3.13 -11.59 -7.70
C TYR A 228 2.00 -12.32 -8.40
N GLY A 229 0.80 -11.73 -8.41
CA GLY A 229 -0.34 -12.35 -9.08
C GLY A 229 -1.69 -11.76 -8.69
N PRO A 230 -2.79 -12.39 -9.14
CA PRO A 230 -4.14 -11.91 -8.89
C PRO A 230 -4.51 -11.92 -7.40
N ILE A 231 -5.05 -10.82 -6.90
CA ILE A 231 -5.59 -10.71 -5.53
C ILE A 231 -7.12 -10.54 -5.62
N GLY A 232 -7.85 -11.31 -4.82
CA GLY A 232 -9.30 -11.20 -4.71
C GLY A 232 -9.71 -10.12 -3.72
N SER A 233 -10.71 -9.33 -4.09
CA SER A 233 -11.28 -8.26 -3.27
C SER A 233 -12.76 -8.49 -3.02
N GLY A 234 -13.19 -8.59 -1.76
CA GLY A 234 -14.59 -8.81 -1.39
C GLY A 234 -14.99 -8.20 -0.04
N GLU A 235 -16.26 -8.27 0.33
CA GLU A 235 -16.79 -7.70 1.58
C GLU A 235 -16.88 -8.71 2.72
N LYS A 236 -16.69 -10.00 2.42
CA LYS A 236 -16.82 -11.08 3.39
C LYS A 236 -15.45 -11.52 3.86
N LEU A 237 -15.25 -11.47 5.18
CA LEU A 237 -14.10 -12.11 5.81
C LEU A 237 -14.18 -13.63 5.56
N MET A 238 -13.20 -14.17 4.82
CA MET A 238 -13.19 -15.58 4.46
C MET A 238 -12.71 -16.44 5.64
N LYS A 239 -13.53 -17.40 6.05
CA LYS A 239 -13.20 -18.42 7.07
C LYS A 239 -13.53 -19.85 6.63
N ASP A 240 -13.97 -20.01 5.38
CA ASP A 240 -14.35 -21.29 4.81
C ASP A 240 -13.23 -21.73 3.85
N ALA A 241 -12.48 -22.76 4.26
CA ALA A 241 -11.34 -23.26 3.50
C ALA A 241 -11.72 -23.78 2.11
N GLN A 242 -12.90 -24.43 1.97
CA GLN A 242 -13.36 -24.97 0.70
C GLN A 242 -13.75 -23.85 -0.26
N LYS A 243 -14.53 -22.88 0.22
CA LYS A 243 -14.90 -21.71 -0.59
C LYS A 243 -13.68 -20.87 -0.97
N ARG A 244 -12.74 -20.69 -0.05
CA ARG A 244 -11.43 -20.05 -0.26
C ARG A 244 -10.64 -20.75 -1.37
N ASN A 245 -10.52 -22.08 -1.29
CA ASN A 245 -9.81 -22.88 -2.30
C ASN A 245 -10.51 -22.82 -3.66
N HIS A 246 -11.84 -22.86 -3.68
CA HIS A 246 -12.60 -22.69 -4.91
C HIS A 246 -12.33 -21.34 -5.59
N LEU A 247 -12.30 -20.23 -4.83
CA LEU A 247 -11.93 -18.92 -5.37
C LEU A 247 -10.47 -18.86 -5.84
N ARG A 248 -9.55 -19.43 -5.05
CA ARG A 248 -8.13 -19.56 -5.40
C ARG A 248 -7.95 -20.23 -6.75
N ASP A 249 -8.62 -21.35 -6.96
CA ASP A 249 -8.43 -22.17 -8.15
C ASP A 249 -9.18 -21.60 -9.35
N THR A 250 -10.37 -21.01 -9.14
CA THR A 250 -11.18 -20.39 -10.21
C THR A 250 -10.52 -19.15 -10.80
N PHE A 251 -9.98 -18.27 -9.96
CA PHE A 251 -9.40 -16.98 -10.41
C PHE A 251 -7.88 -16.92 -10.29
N ASN A 252 -7.23 -18.05 -9.99
CA ASN A 252 -5.80 -18.18 -9.77
C ASN A 252 -5.25 -17.24 -8.66
N LEU A 253 -6.06 -16.93 -7.65
CA LEU A 253 -5.74 -15.92 -6.63
C LEU A 253 -4.57 -16.33 -5.74
N ILE A 254 -3.71 -15.37 -5.41
CA ILE A 254 -2.64 -15.51 -4.41
C ILE A 254 -3.04 -15.00 -3.02
N GLY A 255 -4.09 -14.18 -2.93
CA GLY A 255 -4.58 -13.62 -1.68
C GLY A 255 -6.02 -13.13 -1.74
N LEU A 256 -6.62 -12.91 -0.56
CA LEU A 256 -7.92 -12.25 -0.38
C LEU A 256 -7.78 -11.05 0.56
N GLU A 257 -8.32 -9.91 0.14
CA GLU A 257 -8.42 -8.68 0.92
C GLU A 257 -9.79 -8.01 0.69
N MET A 258 -10.05 -6.86 1.32
CA MET A 258 -11.41 -6.33 1.42
C MET A 258 -11.62 -4.88 0.92
N GLU A 259 -10.58 -4.18 0.45
CA GLU A 259 -10.70 -2.75 0.16
C GLU A 259 -10.41 -2.39 -1.31
N ALA A 260 -9.54 -3.14 -1.98
CA ALA A 260 -8.94 -2.71 -3.24
C ALA A 260 -9.95 -2.46 -4.36
N ALA A 261 -10.97 -3.30 -4.52
CA ALA A 261 -11.98 -3.09 -5.56
C ALA A 261 -12.75 -1.76 -5.35
N GLY A 262 -12.94 -1.31 -4.11
CA GLY A 262 -13.53 -0.01 -3.80
C GLY A 262 -12.55 1.14 -4.05
N THR A 263 -11.33 1.02 -3.54
CA THR A 263 -10.27 2.04 -3.70
C THR A 263 -9.93 2.29 -5.17
N MET A 264 -9.73 1.23 -5.95
CA MET A 264 -9.28 1.31 -7.34
C MET A 264 -10.32 1.95 -8.26
N ASN A 265 -11.60 1.93 -7.90
CA ASN A 265 -12.64 2.68 -8.63
C ASN A 265 -12.46 4.22 -8.53
N ARG A 266 -11.63 4.69 -7.59
CA ARG A 266 -11.42 6.13 -7.33
C ARG A 266 -10.00 6.55 -7.66
N ILE A 267 -9.01 5.85 -7.11
CA ILE A 267 -7.59 6.14 -7.25
C ILE A 267 -6.90 4.94 -7.89
N ALA A 268 -6.16 5.17 -8.98
CA ALA A 268 -5.31 4.13 -9.53
C ALA A 268 -4.18 3.84 -8.53
N ALA A 269 -4.19 2.62 -7.98
CA ALA A 269 -3.34 2.25 -6.86
C ALA A 269 -2.57 0.96 -7.09
N GLY A 270 -1.35 0.88 -6.55
CA GLY A 270 -0.65 -0.39 -6.34
C GLY A 270 -1.22 -1.08 -5.10
N VAL A 271 -1.51 -2.37 -5.18
CA VAL A 271 -2.05 -3.15 -4.06
C VAL A 271 -0.97 -4.10 -3.54
N ILE A 272 -0.55 -3.88 -2.29
CA ILE A 272 0.57 -4.58 -1.64
C ILE A 272 0.06 -5.09 -0.29
N ARG A 273 0.09 -6.41 -0.08
CA ARG A 273 -0.52 -7.02 1.10
C ARG A 273 0.46 -7.94 1.81
N GLY A 274 0.60 -7.79 3.12
CA GLY A 274 1.31 -8.75 3.95
C GLY A 274 0.39 -9.90 4.33
N VAL A 275 0.89 -11.13 4.32
CA VAL A 275 0.09 -12.30 4.67
C VAL A 275 -0.03 -12.43 6.19
N CYS A 276 -1.23 -12.23 6.74
CA CYS A 276 -1.50 -12.34 8.18
C CYS A 276 -2.30 -13.57 8.60
N ASP A 277 -2.99 -14.23 7.67
CA ASP A 277 -3.70 -15.49 7.89
C ASP A 277 -3.85 -16.25 6.57
N TYR A 278 -4.58 -17.36 6.58
CA TYR A 278 -4.83 -18.21 5.41
C TYR A 278 -6.30 -18.19 4.94
N GLY A 279 -7.16 -17.35 5.52
CA GLY A 279 -8.59 -17.30 5.16
C GLY A 279 -9.38 -18.55 5.58
N ASP A 280 -9.04 -19.13 6.74
CA ASP A 280 -9.75 -20.24 7.38
C ASP A 280 -10.06 -19.95 8.86
N GLU A 281 -10.63 -20.93 9.55
CA GLU A 281 -11.07 -20.81 10.94
C GLU A 281 -9.94 -20.69 11.97
N HIS A 282 -8.68 -20.98 11.60
CA HIS A 282 -7.54 -20.98 12.52
C HIS A 282 -6.85 -19.60 12.61
N ASN A 283 -7.53 -18.55 12.15
CA ASN A 283 -6.96 -17.22 12.09
C ASN A 283 -6.64 -16.66 13.50
N ASN A 284 -5.45 -16.06 13.63
CA ASN A 284 -5.05 -15.36 14.84
C ASN A 284 -4.44 -14.00 14.48
N LYS A 285 -4.38 -13.08 15.45
CA LYS A 285 -3.95 -11.69 15.19
C LYS A 285 -2.44 -11.48 15.34
N ILE A 286 -1.66 -12.50 15.72
CA ILE A 286 -0.24 -12.32 16.07
C ILE A 286 0.58 -11.85 14.86
N TRP A 287 0.19 -12.32 13.67
CA TRP A 287 0.87 -12.03 12.41
C TRP A 287 0.53 -10.68 11.81
N GLN A 288 -0.57 -10.03 12.21
CA GLN A 288 -1.03 -8.78 11.57
C GLN A 288 0.02 -7.67 11.64
N HIS A 289 0.70 -7.52 12.78
CA HIS A 289 1.74 -6.51 12.97
C HIS A 289 2.91 -6.74 12.01
N TYR A 290 3.52 -7.94 12.05
CA TYR A 290 4.63 -8.30 11.16
C TYR A 290 4.23 -8.27 9.67
N ALA A 291 3.04 -8.74 9.32
CA ALA A 291 2.54 -8.70 7.95
C ALA A 291 2.38 -7.26 7.44
N ALA A 292 1.77 -6.38 8.23
CA ALA A 292 1.64 -4.96 7.91
C ALA A 292 3.02 -4.32 7.74
N ALA A 293 3.99 -4.73 8.57
CA ALA A 293 5.37 -4.24 8.50
C ALA A 293 6.06 -4.59 7.19
N MET A 294 5.99 -5.85 6.77
CA MET A 294 6.61 -6.33 5.54
C MET A 294 5.99 -5.71 4.30
N ALA A 295 4.66 -5.58 4.28
CA ALA A 295 3.95 -4.86 3.23
C ALA A 295 4.40 -3.40 3.16
N ALA A 296 4.58 -2.77 4.33
CA ALA A 296 4.97 -1.37 4.40
C ALA A 296 6.40 -1.13 3.89
N ALA A 297 7.32 -2.00 4.26
CA ALA A 297 8.70 -2.00 3.79
C ALA A 297 8.79 -2.22 2.27
N TYR A 298 8.07 -3.21 1.72
CA TYR A 298 8.02 -3.44 0.27
C TYR A 298 7.52 -2.20 -0.48
N ALA A 299 6.50 -1.53 0.06
CA ALA A 299 5.96 -0.34 -0.57
C ALA A 299 6.92 0.87 -0.50
N LYS A 300 7.82 0.93 0.49
CA LYS A 300 8.92 1.91 0.50
C LYS A 300 9.93 1.62 -0.61
N ALA A 301 10.28 0.36 -0.83
CA ALA A 301 11.13 -0.05 -1.96
C ALA A 301 10.48 0.26 -3.33
N VAL A 302 9.15 0.14 -3.45
CA VAL A 302 8.46 0.61 -4.68
C VAL A 302 8.66 2.11 -4.89
N LEU A 303 8.60 2.93 -3.84
CA LEU A 303 8.81 4.38 -3.95
C LEU A 303 10.26 4.76 -4.24
N SER A 304 11.24 3.98 -3.77
CA SER A 304 12.66 4.23 -4.08
C SER A 304 13.00 4.01 -5.55
N GLU A 305 12.27 3.15 -6.25
CA GLU A 305 12.42 2.92 -7.69
C GLU A 305 11.79 4.04 -8.55
N ILE A 306 10.89 4.84 -7.98
CA ILE A 306 10.18 5.90 -8.69
C ILE A 306 10.86 7.24 -8.38
N ARG A 307 11.26 7.98 -9.41
CA ARG A 307 11.78 9.34 -9.20
C ARG A 307 10.65 10.29 -8.78
N PRO A 308 10.84 11.11 -7.72
CA PRO A 308 9.84 12.11 -7.32
C PRO A 308 9.58 13.14 -8.42
N ARG A 309 8.32 13.58 -8.51
CA ARG A 309 7.94 14.68 -9.39
C ARG A 309 8.33 16.01 -8.75
N LYS A 310 9.04 16.87 -9.47
CA LYS A 310 9.22 18.26 -9.05
C LYS A 310 7.89 18.99 -9.19
N ILE A 311 7.35 19.49 -8.08
CA ILE A 311 6.16 20.33 -8.08
C ILE A 311 6.64 21.77 -8.20
N GLU A 312 6.46 22.38 -9.37
CA GLU A 312 6.69 23.80 -9.53
C GLU A 312 5.49 24.54 -8.94
N ILE A 313 5.69 25.13 -7.77
CA ILE A 313 4.71 26.06 -7.19
C ILE A 313 4.87 27.36 -7.95
N HIS A 314 4.01 27.62 -8.94
CA HIS A 314 3.90 28.96 -9.49
C HIS A 314 3.32 29.85 -8.39
N PRO A 315 4.03 30.91 -7.95
CA PRO A 315 3.45 31.85 -7.01
C PRO A 315 2.19 32.43 -7.68
N THR A 316 1.04 32.23 -7.05
CA THR A 316 -0.18 32.91 -7.45
C THR A 316 0.06 34.40 -7.29
N THR A 317 0.22 35.10 -8.42
CA THR A 317 0.24 36.56 -8.43
C THR A 317 -1.04 37.04 -7.75
N PRO A 318 -0.98 37.85 -6.67
CA PRO A 318 -2.18 38.41 -6.09
C PRO A 318 -2.90 39.18 -7.19
N GLN A 319 -4.13 38.77 -7.53
CA GLN A 319 -4.98 39.59 -8.38
C GLN A 319 -5.17 40.93 -7.68
N GLY A 320 -4.72 41.99 -8.36
CA GLY A 320 -4.67 43.34 -7.82
C GLY A 320 -6.01 43.77 -7.24
N GLY A 321 -6.03 43.90 -5.91
CA GLY A 321 -7.03 44.67 -5.20
C GLY A 321 -6.71 46.15 -5.33
N ASP A 322 -7.78 46.90 -5.54
CA ASP A 322 -7.85 48.31 -5.91
C ASP A 322 -6.93 49.26 -5.13
N VAL A 323 -6.42 50.25 -5.86
CA VAL A 323 -5.49 51.27 -5.38
C VAL A 323 -6.28 52.35 -4.66
N SER A 324 -6.14 52.48 -3.34
CA SER A 324 -6.44 53.75 -2.66
C SER A 324 -5.41 54.10 -1.57
N ALA A 325 -4.79 55.24 -1.85
CA ALA A 325 -3.84 56.06 -1.10
C ALA A 325 -3.63 55.83 0.40
N GLY A 326 -2.36 55.80 0.82
CA GLY A 326 -1.99 55.89 2.23
C GLY A 326 -0.49 55.95 2.55
N ARG A 327 0.15 57.07 2.24
CA ARG A 327 1.34 57.66 2.91
C ARG A 327 2.63 56.82 3.06
N ALA A 328 3.59 57.20 2.21
CA ALA A 328 4.99 57.53 2.52
C ALA A 328 5.69 56.86 3.72
N CYS A 329 6.73 56.07 3.41
CA CYS A 329 8.01 56.17 4.09
C CYS A 329 9.15 55.89 3.09
N ARG A 330 9.92 56.94 2.75
CA ARG A 330 11.19 56.83 2.01
C ARG A 330 12.27 56.46 3.02
N LEU A 331 12.94 55.35 2.81
CA LEU A 331 14.34 55.20 3.24
C LEU A 331 15.17 54.71 2.05
N LEU A 332 16.34 55.31 1.97
CA LEU A 332 17.19 55.43 0.79
C LEU A 332 18.01 54.18 0.51
N HIS A 333 18.43 54.13 -0.75
CA HIS A 333 19.28 53.15 -1.42
C HIS A 333 20.58 52.80 -0.67
N GLY A 334 20.93 51.52 -0.73
CA GLY A 334 22.30 51.01 -0.60
C GLY A 334 22.45 49.77 -1.49
N ALA A 335 23.27 49.89 -2.53
CA ALA A 335 23.48 48.91 -3.60
C ALA A 335 24.37 47.72 -3.15
N PRO A 336 24.53 46.66 -3.99
CA PRO A 336 24.87 45.30 -3.55
C PRO A 336 26.38 45.02 -3.51
N VAL A 337 26.79 44.08 -2.66
CA VAL A 337 28.11 43.44 -2.78
C VAL A 337 27.93 42.04 -3.34
N SER A 338 28.35 41.92 -4.59
CA SER A 338 28.60 40.65 -5.29
C SER A 338 29.86 40.01 -4.71
N LEU A 339 29.79 38.71 -4.38
CA LEU A 339 30.98 37.87 -4.37
C LEU A 339 30.67 36.61 -5.16
N ALA A 340 31.09 36.65 -6.42
CA ALA A 340 31.28 35.49 -7.27
C ALA A 340 32.37 34.60 -6.67
N ILE A 341 32.10 33.29 -6.60
CA ILE A 341 33.12 32.27 -6.50
C ILE A 341 33.04 31.48 -7.80
N GLU A 342 33.96 31.76 -8.72
CA GLU A 342 34.21 30.90 -9.88
C GLU A 342 35.00 29.66 -9.44
N PRO A 343 34.72 28.48 -10.03
CA PRO A 343 35.54 27.30 -9.91
C PRO A 343 36.54 27.19 -11.06
N ALA A 344 37.81 26.90 -10.75
CA ALA A 344 38.78 26.43 -11.73
C ALA A 344 39.68 25.37 -11.07
N PHE A 345 39.63 24.12 -11.53
CA PHE A 345 40.65 23.59 -12.46
C PHE A 345 40.40 22.11 -12.78
N PHE A 346 40.62 21.83 -14.06
CA PHE A 346 40.70 20.56 -14.79
C PHE A 346 41.54 19.45 -14.14
N TRP A 347 41.22 18.18 -14.43
CA TRP A 347 42.10 17.29 -15.24
C TRP A 347 41.28 16.20 -15.96
N ASN A 348 41.68 15.96 -17.21
CA ASN A 348 41.23 14.91 -18.13
C ASN A 348 42.05 13.62 -17.94
N ALA A 349 41.49 12.53 -18.49
CA ALA A 349 42.15 11.31 -19.00
C ALA A 349 42.51 10.19 -17.99
N LEU A 350 41.69 9.12 -17.97
CA LEU A 350 41.90 7.87 -18.71
C LEU A 350 40.65 7.00 -18.67
#